data_AF-A0A2V1IWC5-F1
#
_entry.id   AF-A0A2V1IWC5-F1
#
_cell.length_a   1.000
_cell.length_b   1.000
_cell.length_c   1.000
_cell.angle_alpha   90.00
_cell.angle_beta   90.00
_cell.angle_gamma   90.00
#
_symmetry.space_group_name_H-M   'P 1'
#
loop_
_entity.id
_entity.type
_entity.pdbx_description
1 polymer ?
#
loop_
_entity_poly.entity_id
_entity_poly.type
_entity_poly.pdbx_seq_one_letter_code
_entity_poly.pdbx_strand_id
1 'polypeptide(L)'
;MSNDRIPTHKVTIAVTQDTTEIEVAPVDPARIAYVEKYLTRKDSASAKTYIYPEVLAVIRRMVQRCGVPQATIGGYLSEIILDHFEKNRDIMQSIFDDNKSNLFQ
;
A
#
# COMPACT_ATOMS: atom_id res chain seq x y z
N MET A 1 -76.14 -9.91 -4.16
CA MET A 1 -75.09 -9.98 -3.12
C MET A 1 -73.98 -10.88 -3.67
N SER A 2 -72.93 -10.31 -4.27
CA SER A 2 -71.70 -11.04 -4.62
C SER A 2 -70.57 -10.48 -3.79
N ASN A 3 -69.92 -11.36 -3.04
CA ASN A 3 -68.86 -11.02 -2.10
C ASN A 3 -67.52 -11.37 -2.76
N ASP A 4 -66.96 -10.45 -3.53
CA ASP A 4 -65.63 -10.64 -4.14
C ASP A 4 -64.55 -10.50 -3.07
N ARG A 5 -64.02 -11.64 -2.62
CA ARG A 5 -62.84 -11.68 -1.75
C ARG A 5 -61.59 -11.56 -2.63
N ILE A 6 -60.96 -10.38 -2.60
CA ILE A 6 -59.64 -10.17 -3.22
C ILE A 6 -58.62 -11.04 -2.45
N PRO A 7 -57.88 -11.95 -3.12
CA PRO A 7 -56.95 -12.84 -2.43
C PRO A 7 -55.70 -12.05 -2.00
N THR A 8 -55.52 -11.90 -0.69
CA THR A 8 -54.33 -11.28 -0.11
C THR A 8 -53.19 -12.29 -0.10
N HIS A 9 -52.11 -12.01 -0.84
CA HIS A 9 -50.92 -12.86 -0.86
C HIS A 9 -49.94 -12.35 0.20
N LYS A 10 -49.69 -13.15 1.25
CA LYS A 10 -48.64 -12.85 2.23
C LYS A 10 -47.29 -13.26 1.64
N VAL A 11 -46.45 -12.28 1.34
CA VAL A 11 -45.05 -12.50 0.94
C VAL A 11 -44.19 -12.41 2.20
N THR A 12 -43.54 -13.52 2.56
CA THR A 12 -42.56 -13.55 3.64
C THR A 12 -41.17 -13.48 3.03
N ILE A 13 -40.47 -12.38 3.25
CA ILE A 13 -39.08 -12.20 2.84
C ILE A 13 -38.19 -12.58 4.03
N ALA A 14 -37.39 -13.62 3.89
CA ALA A 14 -36.36 -13.95 4.87
C ALA A 14 -35.20 -12.96 4.71
N VAL A 15 -35.04 -12.05 5.66
CA VAL A 15 -33.87 -11.18 5.76
C VAL A 15 -32.81 -11.95 6.52
N THR A 16 -31.82 -12.50 5.82
CA THR A 16 -30.60 -13.02 6.45
C THR A 16 -29.70 -11.85 6.80
N GLN A 17 -29.64 -11.52 8.10
CA GLN A 17 -28.71 -10.55 8.66
C GLN A 17 -27.32 -11.18 8.78
N ASP A 18 -26.68 -11.53 7.67
CA ASP A 18 -25.25 -11.85 7.68
C ASP A 18 -24.46 -10.54 7.66
N THR A 19 -24.58 -9.78 8.74
CA THR A 19 -23.68 -8.67 9.03
C THR A 19 -22.43 -9.33 9.61
N THR A 20 -21.46 -9.63 8.75
CA THR A 20 -20.12 -9.96 9.21
C THR A 20 -19.53 -8.66 9.77
N GLU A 21 -19.61 -8.50 11.08
CA GLU A 21 -18.78 -7.54 11.79
C GLU A 21 -17.33 -7.98 11.59
N ILE A 22 -16.69 -7.41 10.56
CA ILE A 22 -15.25 -7.50 10.41
C ILE A 22 -14.70 -6.66 11.55
N GLU A 23 -14.20 -7.31 12.61
CA GLU A 23 -13.31 -6.66 13.56
C GLU A 23 -12.10 -6.17 12.76
N VAL A 24 -12.18 -4.92 12.30
CA VAL A 24 -11.03 -4.23 11.73
C VAL A 24 -10.15 -3.96 12.93
N ALA A 25 -9.17 -4.85 13.14
CA ALA A 25 -8.10 -4.62 14.09
C ALA A 25 -7.60 -3.18 13.88
N PRO A 26 -7.45 -2.37 14.95
CA PRO A 26 -7.02 -0.99 14.80
C PRO A 26 -5.70 -1.00 14.04
N VAL A 27 -5.73 -0.44 12.82
CA VAL A 27 -4.55 -0.37 11.98
C VAL A 27 -3.54 0.49 12.72
N ASP A 28 -2.36 -0.07 12.98
CA ASP A 28 -1.27 0.64 13.65
C ASP A 28 -1.06 2.03 12.98
N PRO A 29 -1.15 3.14 13.73
CA PRO A 29 -0.90 4.47 13.20
C PRO A 29 0.43 4.60 12.47
N ALA A 30 1.47 3.86 12.89
CA ALA A 30 2.76 3.83 12.21
C ALA A 30 2.67 3.21 10.81
N ARG A 31 1.83 2.18 10.64
CA ARG A 31 1.54 1.54 9.35
C ARG A 31 0.81 2.51 8.42
N ILE A 32 -0.19 3.22 8.91
CA ILE A 32 -0.93 4.24 8.12
C ILE A 32 0.04 5.32 7.66
N ALA A 33 0.81 5.91 8.58
CA ALA A 33 1.77 6.95 8.26
C ALA A 33 2.84 6.49 7.25
N TYR A 34 3.27 5.23 7.34
CA TYR A 34 4.21 4.64 6.40
C TYR A 34 3.62 4.53 4.98
N VAL A 35 2.40 3.98 4.86
CA VAL A 35 1.69 3.83 3.58
C VAL A 35 1.48 5.20 2.94
N GLU A 36 0.97 6.17 3.68
CA GLU A 36 0.72 7.54 3.19
C GLU A 36 2.02 8.19 2.68
N LYS A 37 3.11 8.03 3.42
CA LYS A 37 4.39 8.69 3.09
C LYS A 37 5.11 8.03 1.91
N TYR A 38 5.18 6.71 1.88
CA TYR A 38 6.08 5.97 0.98
C TYR A 38 5.37 5.23 -0.15
N LEU A 39 4.09 4.86 0.02
CA LEU A 39 3.35 4.02 -0.95
C LEU A 39 2.21 4.75 -1.64
N THR A 40 1.81 5.93 -1.15
CA THR A 40 0.65 6.67 -1.67
C THR A 40 1.09 7.87 -2.51
N ARG A 41 1.55 7.64 -3.75
CA ARG A 41 1.76 8.72 -4.75
C ARG A 41 1.20 8.35 -6.12
N LYS A 42 0.90 9.39 -6.90
CA LYS A 42 0.04 9.42 -8.10
C LYS A 42 0.58 8.71 -9.35
N ASP A 43 1.75 8.09 -9.30
CA ASP A 43 2.39 7.57 -10.50
C ASP A 43 2.05 6.08 -10.66
N SER A 44 1.60 5.70 -11.86
CA SER A 44 1.23 4.33 -12.18
C SER A 44 2.46 3.42 -12.03
N ALA A 45 2.21 2.17 -11.59
CA ALA A 45 3.21 1.12 -11.51
C ALA A 45 3.76 0.79 -12.92
N SER A 46 4.71 1.59 -13.38
CA SER A 46 5.46 1.36 -14.61
C SER A 46 6.62 0.42 -14.30
N ALA A 47 6.98 -0.45 -15.25
CA ALA A 47 8.11 -1.39 -15.11
C ALA A 47 9.48 -0.70 -14.86
N LYS A 48 9.55 0.63 -15.01
CA LYS A 48 10.69 1.47 -14.62
C LYS A 48 10.24 2.48 -13.57
N THR A 49 10.96 2.56 -12.46
CA THR A 49 10.69 3.58 -11.43
C THR A 49 11.01 4.97 -11.97
N TYR A 50 10.05 5.88 -11.85
CA TYR A 50 10.24 7.29 -12.16
C TYR A 50 10.90 8.01 -10.99
N ILE A 51 11.89 8.85 -11.28
CA ILE A 51 12.54 9.75 -10.30
C ILE A 51 12.32 11.17 -10.80
N TYR A 52 11.80 12.04 -9.93
CA TYR A 52 11.56 13.43 -10.27
C TYR A 52 12.85 14.12 -10.79
N PRO A 53 12.79 14.91 -11.87
CA PRO A 53 13.96 15.53 -12.49
C PRO A 53 14.79 16.38 -11.53
N GLU A 54 14.16 17.10 -10.62
CA GLU A 54 14.81 17.94 -9.61
C GLU A 54 15.61 17.11 -8.60
N VAL A 55 15.09 15.95 -8.19
CA VAL A 55 15.78 15.01 -7.31
C VAL A 55 16.98 14.41 -8.04
N LEU A 56 16.76 13.95 -9.28
CA LEU A 56 17.81 13.38 -10.11
C LEU A 56 18.95 14.40 -10.37
N ALA A 57 18.62 15.68 -10.57
CA ALA A 57 19.61 16.74 -10.78
C ALA A 57 20.48 17.00 -9.55
N VAL A 58 19.95 16.88 -8.33
CA VAL A 58 20.73 16.97 -7.09
C VAL A 58 21.67 15.76 -6.96
N ILE A 59 21.14 14.55 -7.14
CA ILE A 59 21.94 13.31 -7.01
C ILE A 59 23.06 13.28 -8.06
N ARG A 60 22.77 13.66 -9.31
CA ARG A 60 23.78 13.78 -10.37
C ARG A 60 24.93 14.68 -9.97
N ARG A 61 24.63 15.88 -9.44
CA ARG A 61 25.65 16.83 -8.99
C ARG A 61 26.49 16.26 -7.86
N MET A 62 25.88 15.57 -6.91
CA MET A 62 26.57 14.96 -5.79
C MET A 62 27.53 13.85 -6.26
N VAL A 63 27.03 12.89 -7.06
CA VAL A 63 27.83 11.77 -7.57
C VAL A 63 28.98 12.27 -8.44
N GLN A 64 28.75 13.24 -9.32
CA GLN A 64 29.79 13.80 -10.19
C GLN A 64 30.88 14.58 -9.44
N ARG A 65 30.55 15.15 -8.28
CA ARG A 65 31.46 16.04 -7.53
C ARG A 65 32.09 15.38 -6.30
N CYS A 66 31.69 14.17 -5.94
CA CYS A 66 32.20 13.49 -4.74
C CYS A 66 33.65 13.01 -4.86
N GLY A 67 34.26 13.06 -6.06
CA GLY A 67 35.65 12.68 -6.27
C GLY A 67 35.92 11.17 -6.16
N VAL A 68 34.88 10.34 -6.01
CA VAL A 68 34.98 8.89 -5.92
C VAL A 68 34.79 8.27 -7.31
N PRO A 69 35.81 7.61 -7.90
CA PRO A 69 35.75 7.14 -9.30
C PRO A 69 34.65 6.11 -9.60
N GLN A 70 34.18 5.39 -8.59
CA GLN A 70 33.18 4.33 -8.73
C GLN A 70 31.79 4.73 -8.19
N ALA A 71 31.60 5.99 -7.79
CA ALA A 71 30.30 6.43 -7.32
C ALA A 71 29.28 6.42 -8.46
N THR A 72 28.15 5.77 -8.24
CA THR A 72 27.05 5.70 -9.20
C THR A 72 25.75 6.16 -8.55
N ILE A 73 24.87 6.74 -9.36
CA ILE A 73 23.51 7.12 -8.92
C ILE A 73 22.73 5.87 -8.49
N GLY A 74 22.89 4.77 -9.23
CA GLY A 74 22.28 3.48 -8.92
C GLY A 74 22.71 2.97 -7.55
N GLY A 75 24.02 2.88 -7.30
CA GLY A 75 24.55 2.46 -5.99
C GLY A 75 24.05 3.33 -4.85
N TYR A 76 24.08 4.66 -5.01
CA TYR A 76 23.57 5.58 -3.99
C TYR A 76 22.09 5.34 -3.65
N LEU A 77 21.23 5.18 -4.67
CA LEU A 77 19.81 4.93 -4.45
C LEU A 77 19.55 3.55 -3.87
N SER A 78 20.27 2.52 -4.34
CA SER A 78 20.16 1.16 -3.82
C SER A 78 20.48 1.09 -2.34
N GLU A 79 21.59 1.69 -1.89
CA GLU A 79 21.97 1.69 -0.47
C GLU A 79 20.94 2.42 0.39
N ILE A 80 20.38 3.55 -0.05
CA ILE A 80 19.29 4.24 0.67
C ILE A 80 18.06 3.33 0.83
N ILE A 81 17.71 2.59 -0.22
CA ILE A 81 16.58 1.67 -0.18
C ILE A 81 16.86 0.49 0.76
N LEU A 82 18.07 -0.07 0.75
CA LEU A 82 18.48 -1.14 1.68
C LEU A 82 18.44 -0.67 3.14
N ASP A 83 19.01 0.51 3.41
CA ASP A 83 18.91 1.19 4.70
C ASP A 83 17.45 1.38 5.15
N HIS A 84 16.59 1.75 4.20
CA HIS A 84 15.17 1.95 4.46
C HIS A 84 14.46 0.63 4.76
N PHE A 85 14.82 -0.46 4.07
CA PHE A 85 14.30 -1.80 4.37
C PHE A 85 14.71 -2.26 5.77
N GLU A 86 15.96 -2.05 6.16
CA GLU A 86 16.43 -2.40 7.50
C GLU A 86 15.69 -1.62 8.58
N LYS A 87 15.58 -0.30 8.42
CA LYS A 87 14.93 0.59 9.41
C LYS A 87 13.42 0.39 9.53
N ASN A 88 12.76 -0.12 8.49
CA ASN A 88 11.30 -0.26 8.46
C ASN A 88 10.85 -1.72 8.29
N ARG A 89 11.74 -2.69 8.55
CA ARG A 89 11.50 -4.12 8.32
C ARG A 89 10.18 -4.60 8.90
N ASP A 90 9.92 -4.29 10.17
CA ASP A 90 8.72 -4.77 10.87
C ASP A 90 7.43 -4.15 10.32
N ILE A 91 7.46 -2.86 9.95
CA ILE A 91 6.31 -2.18 9.34
C ILE A 91 6.09 -2.73 7.92
N MET A 92 7.14 -2.92 7.14
CA MET A 92 7.05 -3.51 5.79
C MET A 92 6.53 -4.94 5.84
N GLN A 93 6.99 -5.74 6.81
CA GLN A 93 6.52 -7.10 7.00
C GLN A 93 5.05 -7.12 7.44
N SER A 94 4.63 -6.27 8.38
CA SER A 94 3.22 -6.19 8.80
C SER A 94 2.27 -5.69 7.70
N ILE A 95 2.74 -4.89 6.75
CA ILE A 95 1.96 -4.54 5.54
C ILE A 95 1.78 -5.77 4.63
N PHE A 96 2.76 -6.66 4.60
CA PHE A 96 2.81 -7.81 3.69
C PHE A 96 2.28 -9.12 4.30
N ASP A 97 2.27 -9.26 5.64
CA ASP A 97 1.78 -10.43 6.37
C ASP A 97 0.28 -10.72 6.13
N ASP A 98 -0.48 -9.69 5.72
CA ASP A 98 -1.84 -9.86 5.19
C ASP A 98 -1.89 -10.82 3.97
N ASN A 99 -0.75 -11.12 3.32
CA ASN A 99 -0.58 -11.99 2.14
C ASN A 99 0.24 -13.28 2.38
N LYS A 100 0.45 -13.74 3.63
CA LYS A 100 1.05 -15.06 3.99
C LYS A 100 2.41 -15.42 3.35
N SER A 101 3.23 -14.44 2.95
CA SER A 101 4.59 -14.70 2.43
C SER A 101 5.62 -13.82 3.15
N ASN A 102 6.84 -14.31 3.32
CA ASN A 102 7.92 -13.52 3.93
C ASN A 102 8.49 -12.59 2.85
N LEU A 103 8.51 -11.28 3.11
CA LEU A 103 8.90 -10.27 2.12
C LEU A 103 10.42 -10.29 1.84
N PHE A 104 11.21 -10.74 2.82
CA PHE A 104 12.67 -10.63 2.81
C PHE A 104 13.38 -12.00 2.83
N GLN A 105 12.70 -13.09 2.43
CA GLN A 105 13.27 -14.44 2.30
C GLN A 105 13.77 -14.76 0.89
#